data_AF-A0A5C1AT61-F1
#
_entry.id   AF-A0A5C1AT61-F1
#
_cell.length_a   1.000
_cell.length_b   1.000
_cell.length_c   1.000
_cell.angle_alpha   90.00
_cell.angle_beta   90.00
_cell.angle_gamma   90.00
#
_symmetry.space_group_name_H-M   'P 1'
#
loop_
_entity.id
_entity.type
_entity.pdbx_description
1 polymer ?
#
loop_
_entity_poly.entity_id
_entity_poly.type
_entity_poly.pdbx_seq_one_letter_code
_entity_poly.pdbx_strand_id
1 'polypeptide(L)'
;MPKGPAARTTDPVIHPLPPILQPGPGSPNVLIGSLPAWRGVPAAAAAAIQSAKAASDATVQAAEAATLAAAGTPGAPAALAAEIATKNAASASMGAMITGASGGADIHNCLTPVPPPVPHGLGVVIDGSQTVLINNLPACRMGDTILEALGPPNKIVMGLPTVVIGG
;
A
#
# COMPACT_ATOMS: atom_id res chain seq x y z
N MET A 1 -5.25 6.04 -19.69
CA MET A 1 -4.83 6.22 -18.29
C MET A 1 -5.70 7.27 -17.64
N PRO A 2 -6.17 7.09 -16.40
CA PRO A 2 -7.08 8.02 -15.77
C PRO A 2 -6.36 9.34 -15.47
N LYS A 3 -7.03 10.47 -15.71
CA LYS A 3 -6.62 11.76 -15.14
C LYS A 3 -7.37 11.95 -13.82
N GLY A 4 -6.83 12.73 -12.89
CA GLY A 4 -7.52 12.97 -11.63
C GLY A 4 -6.93 14.11 -10.80
N PRO A 5 -7.67 14.56 -9.77
CA PRO A 5 -7.14 15.45 -8.73
C PRO A 5 -5.81 14.92 -8.19
N ALA A 6 -4.82 15.79 -8.09
CA ALA A 6 -3.48 15.42 -7.65
C ALA A 6 -3.44 15.09 -6.17
N ALA A 7 -2.78 13.98 -5.83
CA ALA A 7 -2.62 13.52 -4.46
C ALA A 7 -1.40 14.17 -3.78
N ARG A 8 -1.53 14.38 -2.48
CA ARG A 8 -0.55 15.05 -1.62
C ARG A 8 -0.54 14.37 -0.25
N THR A 9 0.49 14.67 0.54
CA THR A 9 0.52 14.23 1.94
C THR A 9 -0.78 14.59 2.65
N THR A 10 -1.23 13.71 3.54
CA THR A 10 -2.47 13.83 4.32
C THR A 10 -3.77 13.72 3.52
N ASP A 11 -3.74 13.52 2.20
CA ASP A 11 -4.98 13.26 1.47
C ASP A 11 -5.62 11.94 1.93
N PRO A 12 -6.95 11.89 2.03
CA PRO A 12 -7.70 10.71 2.45
C PRO A 12 -7.44 9.43 1.63
N VAL A 13 -7.44 8.30 2.32
CA VAL A 13 -7.41 6.95 1.74
C VAL A 13 -8.59 6.10 2.24
N ILE A 14 -8.93 5.00 1.56
CA ILE A 14 -10.10 4.18 1.94
C ILE A 14 -9.88 3.34 3.19
N HIS A 15 -8.62 2.99 3.51
CA HIS A 15 -8.32 2.28 4.75
C HIS A 15 -8.37 3.21 5.96
N PRO A 16 -8.99 2.79 7.08
CA PRO A 16 -9.37 3.71 8.15
C PRO A 16 -8.24 4.08 9.10
N LEU A 17 -7.12 3.36 9.12
CA LEU A 17 -6.07 3.56 10.11
C LEU A 17 -4.66 3.56 9.46
N PRO A 18 -4.02 4.73 9.32
CA PRO A 18 -4.63 6.05 9.35
C PRO A 18 -5.45 6.31 8.07
N PRO A 19 -6.50 7.14 8.13
CA PRO A 19 -7.39 7.40 6.98
C PRO A 19 -6.78 8.40 5.98
N ILE A 20 -5.45 8.53 5.94
CA ILE A 20 -4.73 9.53 5.16
C ILE A 20 -3.36 9.02 4.68
N LEU A 21 -2.84 9.61 3.60
CA LEU A 21 -1.48 9.41 3.11
C LEU A 21 -0.44 9.94 4.10
N GLN A 22 0.29 9.02 4.72
CA GLN A 22 1.39 9.28 5.67
C GLN A 22 2.18 7.98 5.90
N PRO A 23 3.41 8.00 6.43
CA PRO A 23 4.22 9.17 6.82
C PRO A 23 5.15 9.66 5.70
N GLY A 24 5.06 9.07 4.49
CA GLY A 24 5.86 9.48 3.34
C GLY A 24 5.97 11.01 3.25
N PRO A 25 7.20 11.56 3.12
CA PRO A 25 7.43 12.99 3.25
C PRO A 25 6.77 13.81 2.13
N GLY A 26 6.36 13.15 1.04
CA GLY A 26 5.99 13.78 -0.20
C GLY A 26 7.22 14.35 -0.90
N SER A 27 6.98 15.08 -1.98
CA SER A 27 8.02 15.82 -2.67
C SER A 27 8.66 16.88 -1.77
N PRO A 28 10.01 16.97 -1.71
CA PRO A 28 10.69 17.98 -0.91
C PRO A 28 10.58 19.41 -1.47
N ASN A 29 10.12 19.57 -2.73
CA ASN A 29 10.13 20.86 -3.42
C ASN A 29 8.94 21.12 -4.35
N VAL A 30 8.05 20.14 -4.56
CA VAL A 30 6.81 20.34 -5.31
C VAL A 30 5.63 20.28 -4.34
N LEU A 31 5.00 21.43 -4.15
CA LEU A 31 3.81 21.57 -3.32
C LEU A 31 2.55 21.65 -4.20
N ILE A 32 1.49 20.98 -3.79
CA ILE A 32 0.16 20.99 -4.40
C ILE A 32 -0.80 21.52 -3.34
N GLY A 33 -1.31 22.74 -3.54
CA GLY A 33 -2.12 23.44 -2.54
C GLY A 33 -1.44 23.48 -1.17
N SER A 34 -0.18 23.89 -1.14
CA SER A 34 0.67 24.05 0.05
C SER A 34 1.09 22.76 0.79
N LEU A 35 0.77 21.58 0.26
CA LEU A 35 1.21 20.30 0.82
C LEU A 35 2.13 19.58 -0.16
N PRO A 36 3.16 18.85 0.32
CA PRO A 36 4.02 18.02 -0.52
C PRO A 36 3.23 17.06 -1.43
N ALA A 37 3.55 17.06 -2.72
CA ALA A 37 2.95 16.14 -3.69
C ALA A 37 3.33 14.69 -3.38
N TRP A 38 2.38 13.76 -3.46
CA TRP A 38 2.64 12.33 -3.22
C TRP A 38 3.11 11.64 -4.50
N ARG A 39 4.14 10.79 -4.39
CA ARG A 39 4.84 10.14 -5.50
C ARG A 39 4.76 8.63 -5.37
N GLY A 40 4.42 7.97 -6.48
CA GLY A 40 4.32 6.52 -6.59
C GLY A 40 5.63 5.90 -7.07
N VAL A 41 5.68 4.58 -7.06
CA VAL A 41 6.84 3.85 -7.58
C VAL A 41 6.84 3.83 -9.12
N PRO A 42 8.00 3.79 -9.78
CA PRO A 42 8.07 3.58 -11.23
C PRO A 42 7.42 2.26 -11.67
N ALA A 43 6.93 2.19 -12.91
CA ALA A 43 6.21 1.03 -13.44
C ALA A 43 6.96 -0.30 -13.29
N ALA A 44 8.28 -0.30 -13.45
CA ALA A 44 9.10 -1.50 -13.26
C ALA A 44 9.09 -2.00 -11.81
N ALA A 45 9.20 -1.09 -10.83
CA ALA A 45 9.10 -1.43 -9.42
C ALA A 45 7.67 -1.86 -9.05
N ALA A 46 6.65 -1.19 -9.60
CA ALA A 46 5.25 -1.57 -9.42
C ALA A 46 4.98 -3.01 -9.86
N ALA A 47 5.50 -3.45 -11.01
CA ALA A 47 5.32 -4.80 -11.51
C ALA A 47 5.99 -5.86 -10.61
N ALA A 48 7.19 -5.57 -10.10
CA ALA A 48 7.89 -6.45 -9.17
C ALA A 48 7.14 -6.59 -7.83
N ILE A 49 6.68 -5.46 -7.26
CA ILE A 49 5.93 -5.43 -6.00
C ILE A 49 4.59 -6.16 -6.15
N GLN A 50 3.88 -5.97 -7.25
CA GLN A 50 2.62 -6.68 -7.53
C GLN A 50 2.82 -8.20 -7.63
N SER A 51 3.88 -8.63 -8.32
CA SER A 51 4.20 -10.06 -8.45
C SER A 51 4.53 -10.69 -7.10
N ALA A 52 5.28 -9.99 -6.26
CA ALA A 52 5.59 -10.45 -4.91
C ALA A 52 4.36 -10.48 -3.99
N LYS A 53 3.49 -9.46 -4.08
CA LYS A 53 2.23 -9.41 -3.33
C LYS A 53 1.33 -10.58 -3.68
N ALA A 54 1.20 -10.93 -4.96
CA ALA A 54 0.41 -12.08 -5.38
C ALA A 54 0.91 -13.40 -4.76
N ALA A 55 2.23 -13.61 -4.70
CA ALA A 55 2.82 -14.79 -4.05
C ALA A 55 2.64 -14.77 -2.52
N SER A 56 2.83 -13.61 -1.89
CA SER A 56 2.60 -13.41 -0.45
C SER A 56 1.14 -13.68 -0.08
N ASP A 57 0.20 -13.15 -0.86
CA ASP A 57 -1.24 -13.33 -0.64
C ASP A 57 -1.67 -14.77 -0.77
N ALA A 58 -1.15 -15.52 -1.75
CA ALA A 58 -1.43 -16.95 -1.87
C ALA A 58 -0.96 -17.71 -0.61
N THR A 59 0.17 -17.33 -0.04
CA THR A 59 0.71 -17.93 1.19
C THR A 59 -0.15 -17.61 2.40
N VAL A 60 -0.57 -16.35 2.56
CA VAL A 60 -1.44 -15.92 3.65
C VAL A 60 -2.82 -16.57 3.56
N GLN A 61 -3.41 -16.60 2.37
CA GLN A 61 -4.72 -17.25 2.14
C GLN A 61 -4.69 -18.74 2.44
N ALA A 62 -3.59 -19.44 2.14
CA ALA A 62 -3.43 -20.84 2.50
C ALA A 62 -3.42 -21.04 4.03
N ALA A 63 -2.76 -20.15 4.77
CA ALA A 63 -2.74 -20.21 6.23
C ALA A 63 -4.10 -19.87 6.86
N GLU A 64 -4.81 -18.87 6.33
CA GLU A 64 -6.18 -18.53 6.75
C GLU A 64 -7.15 -19.68 6.50
N ALA A 65 -7.03 -20.35 5.33
CA ALA A 65 -7.82 -21.53 5.02
C ALA A 65 -7.54 -22.69 5.98
N ALA A 66 -6.27 -22.88 6.39
CA ALA A 66 -5.90 -23.89 7.38
C ALA A 66 -6.51 -23.61 8.76
N THR A 67 -6.50 -22.36 9.21
CA THR A 67 -7.17 -21.95 10.46
C THR A 67 -8.67 -22.17 10.37
N LEU A 68 -9.30 -21.79 9.26
CA LEU A 68 -10.72 -22.02 9.03
C LEU A 68 -11.06 -23.52 9.05
N ALA A 69 -10.24 -24.37 8.43
CA ALA A 69 -10.43 -25.82 8.43
C ALA A 69 -10.25 -26.45 9.82
N ALA A 70 -9.38 -25.88 10.67
CA ALA A 70 -9.16 -26.34 12.03
C ALA A 70 -10.20 -25.83 13.03
N ALA A 71 -11.11 -24.93 12.63
CA ALA A 71 -12.10 -24.34 13.52
C ALA A 71 -12.95 -25.39 14.25
N GLY A 72 -13.11 -25.24 15.56
CA GLY A 72 -13.85 -26.18 16.40
C GLY A 72 -13.10 -27.48 16.76
N THR A 73 -11.88 -27.67 16.25
CA THR A 73 -11.02 -28.80 16.64
C THR A 73 -10.03 -28.40 17.75
N PRO A 74 -9.46 -29.37 18.50
CA PRO A 74 -8.35 -29.09 19.41
C PRO A 74 -7.11 -28.47 18.74
N GLY A 75 -6.98 -28.59 17.42
CA GLY A 75 -5.88 -28.00 16.64
C GLY A 75 -6.04 -26.53 16.30
N ALA A 76 -7.23 -25.92 16.52
CA ALA A 76 -7.50 -24.53 16.16
C ALA A 76 -6.47 -23.52 16.72
N PRO A 77 -6.01 -23.61 17.98
CA PRO A 77 -5.01 -22.68 18.51
C PRO A 77 -3.65 -22.79 17.78
N ALA A 78 -3.24 -23.99 17.39
CA ALA A 78 -1.99 -24.20 16.68
C ALA A 78 -2.06 -23.68 15.24
N ALA A 79 -3.19 -23.88 14.55
CA ALA A 79 -3.40 -23.33 13.21
C ALA A 79 -3.38 -21.79 13.22
N LEU A 80 -4.07 -21.18 14.20
CA LEU A 80 -4.05 -19.72 14.36
C LEU A 80 -2.64 -19.18 14.66
N ALA A 81 -1.86 -19.86 15.50
CA ALA A 81 -0.47 -19.47 15.77
C ALA A 81 0.40 -19.52 14.50
N ALA A 82 0.21 -20.55 13.65
CA ALA A 82 0.89 -20.66 12.36
C ALA A 82 0.44 -19.58 11.36
N GLU A 83 -0.85 -19.23 11.33
CA GLU A 83 -1.37 -18.12 10.53
C GLU A 83 -0.76 -16.78 10.94
N ILE A 84 -0.71 -16.49 12.24
CA ILE A 84 -0.10 -15.26 12.77
C ILE A 84 1.40 -15.20 12.42
N ALA A 85 2.13 -16.30 12.57
CA ALA A 85 3.53 -16.38 12.17
C ALA A 85 3.72 -16.13 10.67
N THR A 86 2.83 -16.69 9.84
CA THR A 86 2.83 -16.50 8.38
C THR A 86 2.57 -15.04 8.01
N LYS A 87 1.56 -14.41 8.61
CA LYS A 87 1.24 -12.99 8.40
C LYS A 87 2.38 -12.08 8.81
N ASN A 88 3.02 -12.34 9.96
CA ASN A 88 4.20 -11.58 10.39
C ASN A 88 5.37 -11.70 9.40
N ALA A 89 5.66 -12.91 8.90
CA ALA A 89 6.71 -13.13 7.91
C ALA A 89 6.40 -12.47 6.55
N ALA A 90 5.14 -12.56 6.10
CA ALA A 90 4.64 -11.89 4.90
C ALA A 90 4.76 -10.36 5.02
N SER A 91 4.31 -9.78 6.14
CA SER A 91 4.43 -8.34 6.38
C SER A 91 5.89 -7.88 6.42
N ALA A 92 6.78 -8.65 7.05
CA ALA A 92 8.20 -8.29 7.13
C ALA A 92 8.90 -8.35 5.76
N SER A 93 8.68 -9.44 5.02
CA SER A 93 9.29 -9.62 3.69
C SER A 93 8.77 -8.60 2.68
N MET A 94 7.47 -8.36 2.63
CA MET A 94 6.87 -7.35 1.77
C MET A 94 7.27 -5.93 2.20
N GLY A 95 7.33 -5.63 3.49
CA GLY A 95 7.79 -4.33 3.99
C GLY A 95 9.24 -4.03 3.61
N ALA A 96 10.13 -5.03 3.69
CA ALA A 96 11.51 -4.91 3.24
C ALA A 96 11.61 -4.68 1.72
N MET A 97 10.81 -5.42 0.94
CA MET A 97 10.74 -5.22 -0.51
C MET A 97 10.22 -3.83 -0.88
N ILE A 98 9.13 -3.37 -0.27
CA ILE A 98 8.56 -2.04 -0.50
C ILE A 98 9.58 -0.96 -0.18
N THR A 99 10.26 -1.07 0.96
CA THR A 99 11.32 -0.12 1.35
C THR A 99 12.44 -0.10 0.31
N GLY A 100 12.97 -1.27 -0.08
CA GLY A 100 14.08 -1.37 -1.04
C GLY A 100 13.70 -0.96 -2.47
N ALA A 101 12.48 -1.26 -2.91
CA ALA A 101 12.00 -0.97 -4.26
C ALA A 101 11.36 0.42 -4.41
N SER A 102 11.09 1.12 -3.29
CA SER A 102 10.47 2.46 -3.31
C SER A 102 11.26 3.46 -4.15
N GLY A 103 12.60 3.38 -4.15
CA GLY A 103 13.45 4.27 -4.95
C GLY A 103 13.23 5.76 -4.66
N GLY A 104 12.80 6.10 -3.44
CA GLY A 104 12.46 7.47 -3.04
C GLY A 104 10.98 7.86 -3.23
N ALA A 105 10.15 6.95 -3.73
CA ALA A 105 8.69 7.09 -3.71
C ALA A 105 8.15 7.14 -2.28
N ASP A 106 6.97 7.74 -2.12
CA ASP A 106 6.36 7.96 -0.83
C ASP A 106 5.71 6.67 -0.33
N ILE A 107 6.07 6.28 0.90
CA ILE A 107 5.59 5.07 1.55
C ILE A 107 4.47 5.44 2.52
N HIS A 108 3.31 4.82 2.33
CA HIS A 108 2.19 4.85 3.26
C HIS A 108 2.41 3.81 4.36
N ASN A 109 2.07 4.12 5.61
CA ASN A 109 2.01 3.15 6.71
C ASN A 109 0.55 2.94 7.09
N CYS A 110 0.01 1.76 6.79
CA CYS A 110 -1.33 1.36 7.15
C CYS A 110 -1.31 0.48 8.39
N LEU A 111 -1.93 0.96 9.46
CA LEU A 111 -2.08 0.29 10.73
C LEU A 111 -3.42 -0.46 10.84
N THR A 112 -4.24 -0.45 9.78
CA THR A 112 -5.49 -1.23 9.73
C THR A 112 -5.16 -2.70 9.97
N PRO A 113 -5.75 -3.34 10.99
CA PRO A 113 -5.45 -4.74 11.29
C PRO A 113 -6.06 -5.66 10.23
N VAL A 114 -5.31 -6.65 9.75
CA VAL A 114 -5.93 -7.88 9.29
C VAL A 114 -6.33 -8.71 10.51
N PRO A 115 -7.43 -9.49 10.45
CA PRO A 115 -7.71 -10.48 11.48
C PRO A 115 -6.46 -11.36 11.73
N PRO A 116 -6.11 -11.74 12.96
CA PRO A 116 -5.77 -10.92 14.14
C PRO A 116 -4.27 -10.98 14.53
N PRO A 117 -3.64 -9.93 15.10
CA PRO A 117 -3.80 -8.50 14.83
C PRO A 117 -2.48 -7.94 14.24
N VAL A 118 -2.16 -8.34 13.01
CA VAL A 118 -1.02 -7.77 12.27
C VAL A 118 -1.54 -6.60 11.43
N PRO A 119 -0.88 -5.43 11.39
CA PRO A 119 -1.30 -4.34 10.53
C PRO A 119 -1.09 -4.69 9.05
N HIS A 120 -1.82 -4.02 8.15
CA HIS A 120 -1.57 -4.08 6.71
C HIS A 120 -0.12 -3.69 6.36
N GLY A 121 0.48 -2.78 7.13
CA GLY A 121 1.89 -2.43 7.07
C GLY A 121 2.21 -1.36 6.02
N LEU A 122 3.44 -1.40 5.52
CA LEU A 122 3.92 -0.42 4.53
C LEU A 122 3.22 -0.62 3.19
N GLY A 123 2.98 0.47 2.47
CA GLY A 123 2.39 0.45 1.14
C GLY A 123 2.94 1.55 0.25
N VAL A 124 2.87 1.33 -1.06
CA VAL A 124 3.28 2.32 -2.08
C VAL A 124 2.23 2.41 -3.17
N VAL A 125 2.14 3.58 -3.81
CA VAL A 125 1.27 3.75 -4.98
C VAL A 125 1.91 3.09 -6.19
N ILE A 126 1.20 2.16 -6.82
CA ILE A 126 1.71 1.30 -7.90
C ILE A 126 1.22 1.68 -9.31
N ASP A 127 0.27 2.60 -9.41
CA ASP A 127 -0.43 2.98 -10.65
C ASP A 127 -0.52 4.51 -10.83
N GLY A 128 0.47 5.24 -10.32
CA GLY A 128 0.62 6.69 -10.53
C GLY A 128 0.75 7.10 -12.00
N SER A 129 0.88 8.41 -12.26
CA SER A 129 0.94 8.94 -13.63
C SER A 129 2.15 8.43 -14.42
N GLN A 130 1.95 8.04 -15.68
CA GLN A 130 3.06 7.65 -16.57
C GLN A 130 3.57 8.84 -17.41
N THR A 131 2.87 9.96 -17.43
CA THR A 131 3.29 11.17 -18.19
C THR A 131 3.71 12.34 -17.32
N VAL A 132 3.31 12.36 -16.04
CA VAL A 132 3.65 13.44 -15.11
C VAL A 132 4.53 12.87 -14.00
N LEU A 133 5.79 13.33 -13.97
CA LEU A 133 6.75 12.95 -12.96
C LEU A 133 7.01 14.11 -12.00
N ILE A 134 7.10 13.82 -10.71
CA ILE A 134 7.53 14.73 -9.66
C ILE A 134 8.77 14.14 -9.02
N ASN A 135 9.89 14.86 -9.10
CA ASN A 135 11.21 14.36 -8.71
C ASN A 135 11.55 13.01 -9.39
N ASN A 136 11.24 12.90 -10.67
CA ASN A 136 11.50 11.71 -11.48
C ASN A 136 10.71 10.45 -11.05
N LEU A 137 9.65 10.63 -10.27
CA LEU A 137 8.75 9.57 -9.80
C LEU A 137 7.31 9.87 -10.25
N PRO A 138 6.49 8.85 -10.57
CA PRO A 138 5.09 9.03 -10.93
C PRO A 138 4.31 9.90 -9.94
N ALA A 139 3.67 10.96 -10.42
CA ALA A 139 2.79 11.77 -9.57
C ALA A 139 1.47 11.03 -9.30
N CYS A 140 1.01 11.05 -8.05
CA CYS A 140 -0.19 10.33 -7.64
C CYS A 140 -1.45 11.18 -7.77
N ARG A 141 -2.59 10.50 -7.85
CA ARG A 141 -3.92 11.06 -8.09
C ARG A 141 -4.96 10.39 -7.19
N MET A 142 -6.09 11.03 -7.04
CA MET A 142 -7.32 10.36 -6.58
C MET A 142 -7.63 9.15 -7.47
N GLY A 143 -7.90 8.01 -6.84
CA GLY A 143 -8.22 6.73 -7.48
C GLY A 143 -7.03 5.77 -7.62
N ASP A 144 -5.80 6.28 -7.53
CA ASP A 144 -4.59 5.47 -7.56
C ASP A 144 -4.58 4.50 -6.36
N THR A 145 -4.00 3.33 -6.59
CA THR A 145 -3.97 2.17 -5.72
C THR A 145 -2.68 2.16 -4.89
N ILE A 146 -2.85 2.11 -3.58
CA ILE A 146 -1.76 1.84 -2.64
C ILE A 146 -1.75 0.34 -2.39
N LEU A 147 -0.69 -0.32 -2.85
CA LEU A 147 -0.45 -1.73 -2.55
C LEU A 147 0.29 -1.81 -1.22
N GLU A 148 -0.36 -2.41 -0.22
CA GLU A 148 0.14 -2.59 1.14
C GLU A 148 0.74 -4.00 1.33
N ALA A 149 1.63 -4.16 2.31
CA ALA A 149 2.35 -5.41 2.56
C ALA A 149 1.40 -6.59 2.86
N LEU A 150 0.29 -6.31 3.53
CA LEU A 150 -0.82 -7.21 3.82
C LEU A 150 -2.14 -6.50 3.55
N GLY A 151 -3.21 -7.30 3.51
CA GLY A 151 -4.57 -6.80 3.37
C GLY A 151 -4.99 -6.53 1.92
N PRO A 152 -6.24 -6.09 1.73
CA PRO A 152 -6.78 -5.72 0.41
C PRO A 152 -6.11 -4.46 -0.14
N PRO A 153 -6.29 -4.14 -1.43
CA PRO A 153 -5.80 -2.88 -2.00
C PRO A 153 -6.44 -1.64 -1.34
N ASN A 154 -5.61 -0.67 -0.96
CA ASN A 154 -6.05 0.65 -0.51
C ASN A 154 -6.13 1.62 -1.71
N LYS A 155 -6.90 2.69 -1.58
CA LYS A 155 -7.09 3.70 -2.62
C LYS A 155 -7.05 5.10 -2.05
N ILE A 156 -6.44 6.01 -2.81
CA ILE A 156 -6.52 7.46 -2.55
C ILE A 156 -7.93 7.92 -2.92
N VAL A 157 -8.71 8.39 -1.96
CA VAL A 157 -10.13 8.73 -2.18
C VAL A 157 -10.35 10.22 -2.44
N MET A 158 -9.33 11.05 -2.23
CA MET A 158 -9.39 12.48 -2.53
C MET A 158 -8.01 13.01 -2.94
N GLY A 159 -8.00 14.06 -3.76
CA GLY A 159 -6.83 14.86 -4.10
C GLY A 159 -7.22 16.34 -4.20
N LEU A 160 -6.29 17.24 -4.54
CA LEU A 160 -6.62 18.65 -4.74
C LEU A 160 -7.45 18.87 -6.02
N PRO A 161 -8.74 19.26 -5.96
CA PRO A 161 -9.60 19.30 -7.14
C PRO A 161 -9.19 20.33 -8.20
N THR A 162 -8.46 21.37 -7.80
CA THR A 162 -8.00 22.44 -8.70
C THR A 162 -6.69 22.12 -9.44
N VAL A 163 -6.02 21.01 -9.10
CA VAL A 163 -4.81 20.55 -9.77
C VAL A 163 -5.07 19.15 -10.32
N VAL A 164 -5.17 19.05 -11.65
CA VAL A 164 -5.47 17.79 -12.34
C VAL A 164 -4.21 17.26 -12.99
N ILE A 165 -3.82 16.03 -12.61
CA ILE A 165 -2.68 15.32 -13.17
C ILE A 165 -3.15 14.34 -14.25
N GLY A 166 -2.40 14.32 -15.34
CA GLY A 166 -2.67 13.47 -16.51
C GLY A 166 -2.42 12.00 -16.26
N GLY A 167 -2.84 11.21 -17.25
CA GLY A 167 -2.62 9.77 -17.34
C GLY A 167 -1.16 9.41 -17.30
#